data_AF-A0A7G8FV10-F1
#
_entry.id   AF-A0A7G8FV10-F1
#
_cell.length_a   1.000
_cell.length_b   1.000
_cell.length_c   1.000
_cell.angle_alpha   90.00
_cell.angle_beta   90.00
_cell.angle_gamma   90.00
#
_symmetry.space_group_name_H-M   'P 1'
#
loop_
_entity.id
_entity.type
_entity.pdbx_description
1 polymer ?
#
loop_
_entity_poly.entity_id
_entity_poly.type
_entity_poly.pdbx_seq_one_letter_code
_entity_poly.pdbx_strand_id
1 'polypeptide(L)'
;MAKELTHRADELAALGWSAEDVNRYAELWDYRQRWGAMNLEREDRLFLRKAEAALPEIVSGKAAAKKSTKDKSYYRWLTFHLDAMTASEAQMSLPSGARGAWPILLEEELRLLDHYQPVLGLPDTLKAKAFDAFRELMGEQAAALPEGSLQMGRYDFQNALIVLKETENSKWRHLREQSGEQPYPVLLPGAVDSFRADVRSQFTPLLRETLPSLKDSDKPEPSEG
;
A
#
# COMPACT_ATOMS: atom_id res chain seq x y z
N MET A 1 -12.51 -6.91 -28.24
CA MET A 1 -11.53 -7.15 -29.33
C MET A 1 -10.42 -6.11 -29.23
N ALA A 2 -9.24 -6.48 -29.74
CA ALA A 2 -7.96 -5.75 -29.73
C ALA A 2 -7.18 -5.78 -28.41
N LYS A 3 -6.33 -6.80 -28.25
CA LYS A 3 -5.00 -6.58 -27.67
C LYS A 3 -4.05 -6.65 -28.85
N GLU A 4 -3.48 -5.51 -29.20
CA GLU A 4 -2.36 -5.42 -30.13
C GLU A 4 -1.25 -6.33 -29.57
N LEU A 5 -1.13 -7.52 -30.14
CA LEU A 5 0.08 -8.31 -30.04
C LEU A 5 0.97 -7.72 -31.14
N THR A 6 1.81 -6.76 -30.79
CA THR A 6 2.86 -6.29 -31.69
C THR A 6 4.04 -7.25 -31.58
N HIS A 7 4.71 -7.53 -32.69
CA HIS A 7 5.94 -8.33 -32.68
C HIS A 7 7.04 -7.62 -31.88
N ARG A 8 7.89 -8.37 -31.16
CA ARG A 8 8.98 -7.81 -30.33
C ARG A 8 10.29 -7.61 -31.10
N ALA A 9 10.19 -7.15 -32.33
CA ALA A 9 11.34 -6.98 -33.24
C ALA A 9 12.36 -5.95 -32.71
N ASP A 10 11.88 -4.85 -32.13
CA ASP A 10 12.74 -3.81 -31.54
C ASP A 10 13.61 -4.34 -30.40
N GLU A 11 13.10 -5.32 -29.64
CA GLU A 11 13.86 -5.95 -28.56
C GLU A 11 14.96 -6.88 -29.11
N LEU A 12 14.71 -7.57 -30.23
CA LEU A 12 15.77 -8.33 -30.91
C LEU A 12 16.86 -7.40 -31.45
N ALA A 13 16.49 -6.24 -32.00
CA ALA A 13 17.45 -5.23 -32.43
C ALA A 13 18.32 -4.73 -31.26
N ALA A 14 17.70 -4.48 -30.09
CA ALA A 14 18.42 -4.11 -28.87
C ALA A 14 19.37 -5.20 -28.34
N LEU A 15 19.11 -6.47 -28.65
CA LEU A 15 19.98 -7.62 -28.34
C LEU A 15 21.12 -7.81 -29.34
N GLY A 16 21.26 -6.93 -30.33
CA GLY A 16 22.33 -6.98 -31.33
C GLY A 16 22.07 -7.93 -32.50
N TRP A 17 20.81 -8.30 -32.75
CA TRP A 17 20.45 -9.05 -33.96
C TRP A 17 20.60 -8.17 -35.21
N SER A 18 20.86 -8.81 -36.36
CA SER A 18 20.99 -8.09 -37.63
C SER A 18 19.66 -7.47 -38.06
N ALA A 19 19.70 -6.36 -38.79
CA ALA A 19 18.48 -5.71 -39.31
C ALA A 19 17.68 -6.65 -40.23
N GLU A 20 18.37 -7.53 -40.96
CA GLU A 20 17.75 -8.54 -41.82
C GLU A 20 16.99 -9.59 -40.98
N ASP A 21 17.59 -10.10 -39.91
CA ASP A 21 16.95 -11.07 -39.03
C ASP A 21 15.78 -10.46 -38.24
N VAL A 22 15.88 -9.18 -37.84
CA VAL A 22 14.82 -8.45 -37.15
C VAL A 22 13.60 -8.27 -38.06
N ASN A 23 13.81 -7.88 -39.31
CA ASN A 23 12.73 -7.75 -40.31
C ASN A 23 12.11 -9.11 -40.63
N ARG A 24 12.95 -10.14 -40.85
CA ARG A 24 12.49 -11.51 -41.08
C ARG A 24 11.63 -12.03 -39.92
N TYR A 25 12.02 -11.72 -38.67
CA TYR A 25 11.23 -12.08 -37.49
C TYR A 25 9.85 -11.41 -37.49
N ALA A 26 9.78 -10.10 -37.78
CA ALA A 26 8.51 -9.37 -37.84
C ALA A 26 7.56 -9.96 -38.88
N GLU A 27 8.05 -10.22 -40.09
CA GLU A 27 7.26 -10.79 -41.20
C GLU A 27 6.76 -12.22 -40.89
N LEU A 28 7.63 -13.08 -40.37
CA LEU A 28 7.27 -14.46 -40.01
C LEU A 28 6.30 -14.51 -38.82
N TRP A 29 6.44 -13.57 -37.88
CA TRP A 29 5.54 -13.46 -36.74
C TRP A 29 4.14 -13.04 -37.19
N ASP A 30 4.03 -12.04 -38.07
CA ASP A 30 2.75 -11.60 -38.66
C ASP A 30 2.11 -12.70 -39.50
N TYR A 31 2.90 -13.40 -40.31
CA TYR A 31 2.44 -14.54 -41.10
C TYR A 31 1.90 -15.66 -40.20
N ARG A 32 2.61 -15.98 -39.10
CA ARG A 32 2.17 -16.96 -38.10
C ARG A 32 0.83 -16.58 -37.47
N GLN A 33 0.59 -15.29 -37.17
CA GLN A 33 -0.70 -14.86 -36.61
C GLN A 33 -1.85 -15.01 -37.63
N ARG A 34 -1.59 -14.72 -38.91
CA ARG A 34 -2.62 -14.74 -39.96
C ARG A 34 -2.97 -16.16 -40.43
N TRP A 35 -1.97 -17.03 -40.55
CA TRP A 35 -2.10 -18.34 -41.20
C TRP A 35 -1.76 -19.53 -40.31
N GLY A 36 -1.23 -19.30 -39.11
CA GLY A 36 -0.83 -20.34 -38.17
C GLY A 36 0.55 -20.94 -38.49
N ALA A 37 1.23 -21.42 -37.45
CA ALA A 37 2.61 -21.94 -37.54
C ALA A 37 2.74 -23.20 -38.41
N MET A 38 1.64 -23.92 -38.68
CA MET A 38 1.67 -25.16 -39.47
C MET A 38 1.95 -24.91 -40.96
N ASN A 39 1.68 -23.69 -41.44
CA ASN A 39 1.93 -23.25 -42.82
C ASN A 39 3.34 -22.67 -43.03
N LEU A 40 4.15 -22.57 -41.96
CA LEU A 40 5.53 -22.12 -42.07
C LEU A 40 6.46 -23.29 -42.40
N GLU A 41 7.46 -23.01 -43.23
CA GLU A 41 8.52 -23.96 -43.52
C GLU A 41 9.24 -24.37 -42.23
N ARG A 42 9.87 -25.54 -42.25
CA ARG A 42 10.60 -26.05 -41.09
C ARG A 42 11.69 -25.08 -40.63
N GLU A 43 12.39 -24.46 -41.56
CA GLU A 43 13.46 -23.51 -41.28
C GLU A 43 12.94 -22.24 -40.60
N ASP A 44 11.84 -21.69 -41.10
CA ASP A 44 11.21 -20.50 -40.52
C ASP A 44 10.63 -20.76 -39.12
N ARG A 45 10.09 -21.96 -38.87
CA ARG A 45 9.66 -22.36 -37.53
C ARG A 45 10.83 -22.45 -36.55
N LEU A 46 11.96 -22.99 -37.00
CA LEU A 46 13.17 -23.07 -36.18
C LEU A 46 13.75 -21.67 -35.91
N PHE A 47 13.74 -20.80 -36.91
CA PHE A 47 14.15 -19.41 -36.79
C PHE A 47 13.29 -18.65 -35.77
N LEU A 48 11.97 -18.71 -35.88
CA LEU A 48 11.04 -18.08 -34.92
C LEU A 48 11.29 -18.60 -33.49
N ARG A 49 11.48 -19.92 -33.32
CA ARG A 49 11.75 -20.50 -32.00
C ARG A 49 13.07 -20.01 -31.40
N LYS A 50 14.11 -19.86 -32.23
CA LYS A 50 15.41 -19.32 -31.82
C LYS A 50 15.30 -17.85 -31.44
N ALA A 51 14.57 -17.05 -32.22
CA ALA A 51 14.34 -15.64 -31.93
C ALA A 51 13.51 -15.46 -30.64
N GLU A 52 12.44 -16.23 -30.47
CA GLU A 52 11.61 -16.19 -29.25
C GLU A 52 12.34 -16.69 -28.00
N ALA A 53 13.29 -17.63 -28.14
CA ALA A 53 14.14 -18.08 -27.05
C ALA A 53 15.23 -17.05 -26.67
N ALA A 54 15.63 -16.19 -27.60
CA ALA A 54 16.60 -15.13 -27.34
C ALA A 54 15.96 -13.88 -26.72
N LEU A 55 14.68 -13.66 -26.99
CA LEU A 55 13.91 -12.62 -26.32
C LEU A 55 13.81 -12.89 -24.81
N PRO A 56 13.90 -11.85 -23.96
CA PRO A 56 13.64 -12.01 -22.54
C PRO A 56 12.26 -12.62 -22.32
N GLU A 57 12.16 -13.58 -21.38
CA GLU A 57 10.89 -14.20 -21.03
C GLU A 57 9.85 -13.10 -20.73
N ILE A 58 8.75 -13.11 -21.49
CA ILE A 58 7.60 -12.29 -21.13
C ILE A 58 7.08 -12.91 -19.84
N VAL A 59 7.28 -12.24 -18.70
CA VAL A 59 6.68 -12.68 -17.44
C VAL A 59 5.18 -12.36 -17.48
N SER A 60 4.43 -13.08 -18.31
CA SER A 60 2.99 -12.97 -18.41
C SER A 60 2.37 -13.71 -17.22
N GLY A 61 2.22 -12.99 -16.10
CA GLY A 61 1.57 -13.49 -14.89
C GLY A 61 2.29 -13.05 -13.61
N LYS A 62 1.69 -12.13 -12.86
CA LYS A 62 2.00 -11.82 -11.45
C LYS A 62 3.44 -11.43 -11.08
N ALA A 63 4.29 -11.04 -12.02
CA ALA A 63 5.49 -10.24 -11.72
C ALA A 63 5.33 -8.79 -12.16
N ALA A 64 4.13 -8.22 -12.01
CA ALA A 64 4.05 -6.78 -11.80
C ALA A 64 4.98 -6.47 -10.64
N ALA A 65 5.99 -5.62 -10.87
CA ALA A 65 7.01 -5.24 -9.90
C ALA A 65 6.42 -5.28 -8.48
N LYS A 66 6.98 -6.12 -7.59
CA LYS A 66 6.41 -6.36 -6.25
C LYS A 66 6.13 -4.99 -5.63
N LYS A 67 4.85 -4.64 -5.54
CA LYS A 67 4.39 -3.39 -4.91
C LYS A 67 5.09 -3.26 -3.57
N SER A 68 5.75 -2.13 -3.34
CA SER A 68 6.36 -1.83 -2.05
C SER A 68 5.29 -1.85 -0.96
N THR A 69 5.68 -1.95 0.32
CA THR A 69 4.74 -1.84 1.45
C THR A 69 3.90 -0.55 1.35
N LYS A 70 4.50 0.55 0.88
CA LYS A 70 3.85 1.85 0.67
C LYS A 70 2.81 1.86 -0.44
N ASP A 71 2.97 1.00 -1.45
CA ASP A 71 2.01 0.85 -2.54
C ASP A 71 0.82 -0.05 -2.18
N LYS A 72 0.87 -0.71 -1.01
CA LYS A 72 -0.21 -1.60 -0.56
C LYS A 72 -1.42 -0.78 -0.14
N SER A 73 -2.60 -1.30 -0.47
CA SER A 73 -3.87 -0.63 -0.18
C SER A 73 -4.04 -0.28 1.29
N TYR A 74 -3.56 -1.13 2.21
CA TYR A 74 -3.66 -0.89 3.64
C TYR A 74 -2.82 0.31 4.09
N TYR A 75 -1.56 0.37 3.64
CA TYR A 75 -0.66 1.49 3.93
C TYR A 75 -1.21 2.80 3.37
N ARG A 76 -1.66 2.79 2.11
CA ARG A 76 -2.26 3.97 1.46
C ARG A 76 -3.53 4.44 2.18
N TRP A 77 -4.34 3.50 2.66
CA TRP A 77 -5.54 3.80 3.43
C TRP A 77 -5.23 4.47 4.77
N LEU A 78 -4.22 3.99 5.51
CA LEU A 78 -3.74 4.64 6.74
C LEU A 78 -3.20 6.04 6.46
N THR A 79 -2.35 6.18 5.44
CA THR A 79 -1.76 7.47 5.04
C THR A 79 -2.85 8.46 4.67
N PHE A 80 -3.84 8.04 3.89
CA PHE A 80 -4.99 8.87 3.51
C PHE A 80 -5.75 9.43 4.73
N HIS A 81 -6.04 8.58 5.72
CA HIS A 81 -6.73 9.03 6.92
C HIS A 81 -5.85 9.95 7.78
N LEU A 82 -4.55 9.66 7.89
CA LEU A 82 -3.60 10.51 8.60
C LEU A 82 -3.49 11.90 7.96
N ASP A 83 -3.42 11.97 6.63
CA ASP A 83 -3.38 13.22 5.87
C ASP A 83 -4.67 14.02 6.06
N ALA A 84 -5.82 13.36 6.00
CA ALA A 84 -7.12 14.00 6.22
C ALA A 84 -7.27 14.58 7.63
N MET A 85 -6.80 13.87 8.66
CA MET A 85 -6.78 14.37 10.03
C MET A 85 -5.79 15.53 10.19
N THR A 86 -4.59 15.41 9.63
CA THR A 86 -3.57 16.46 9.68
C THR A 86 -4.05 17.75 9.00
N ALA A 87 -4.74 17.64 7.87
CA ALA A 87 -5.36 18.77 7.19
C ALA A 87 -6.47 19.42 8.03
N SER A 88 -7.23 18.62 8.77
CA SER A 88 -8.27 19.11 9.68
C SER A 88 -7.68 19.81 10.91
N GLU A 89 -6.65 19.23 11.52
CA GLU A 89 -5.93 19.82 12.66
C GLU A 89 -5.29 21.17 12.31
N ALA A 90 -4.78 21.32 11.09
CA ALA A 90 -4.25 22.60 10.62
C ALA A 90 -5.31 23.73 10.64
N GLN A 91 -6.60 23.39 10.56
CA GLN A 91 -7.72 24.33 10.66
C GLN A 91 -8.18 24.55 12.11
N MET A 92 -7.84 23.65 13.04
CA MET A 92 -8.26 23.70 14.45
C MET A 92 -7.45 24.67 15.32
N SER A 93 -6.44 25.37 14.76
CA SER A 93 -5.58 26.31 15.49
C SER A 93 -4.95 25.70 16.76
N LEU A 94 -4.37 24.50 16.62
CA LEU A 94 -3.80 23.77 17.74
C LEU A 94 -2.55 24.45 18.31
N PRO A 95 -2.29 24.34 19.64
CA PRO A 95 -1.04 24.77 20.23
C PRO A 95 0.17 24.09 19.58
N SER A 96 1.31 24.78 19.53
CA SER A 96 2.55 24.19 19.02
C SER A 96 2.93 22.95 19.82
N GLY A 97 3.14 21.82 19.14
CA GLY A 97 3.44 20.53 19.75
C GLY A 97 2.21 19.72 20.20
N ALA A 98 1.00 20.25 20.06
CA ALA A 98 -0.23 19.47 20.28
C ALA A 98 -0.51 18.56 19.07
N ARG A 99 -1.13 17.41 19.30
CA ARG A 99 -1.47 16.44 18.26
C ARG A 99 -2.68 15.62 18.67
N GLY A 100 -3.58 15.32 17.72
CA GLY A 100 -4.68 14.39 17.95
C GLY A 100 -4.18 12.99 18.32
N ALA A 101 -4.90 12.32 19.22
CA ALA A 101 -4.57 10.95 19.60
C ALA A 101 -4.64 10.00 18.39
N TRP A 102 -5.63 10.19 17.52
CA TRP A 102 -5.83 9.34 16.33
C TRP A 102 -4.68 9.42 15.32
N PRO A 103 -4.18 10.60 14.93
CA PRO A 103 -2.95 10.71 14.15
C PRO A 103 -1.76 10.01 14.77
N ILE A 104 -1.54 10.13 16.08
CA ILE A 104 -0.44 9.44 16.78
C ILE A 104 -0.56 7.92 16.58
N LEU A 105 -1.76 7.36 16.70
CA LEU A 105 -2.01 5.93 16.47
C LEU A 105 -1.63 5.51 15.04
N LEU A 106 -2.06 6.28 14.03
CA LEU A 106 -1.78 5.96 12.62
C LEU A 106 -0.30 6.15 12.28
N GLU A 107 0.35 7.16 12.83
CA GLU A 107 1.79 7.40 12.69
C GLU A 107 2.60 6.24 13.25
N GLU A 108 2.27 5.77 14.46
CA GLU A 108 2.96 4.63 15.06
C GLU A 108 2.73 3.34 14.27
N GLU A 109 1.53 3.13 13.77
CA GLU A 109 1.25 2.00 12.91
C GLU A 109 2.06 2.07 11.60
N LEU A 110 2.06 3.21 10.92
CA LEU A 110 2.87 3.42 9.71
C LEU A 110 4.37 3.26 9.99
N ARG A 111 4.87 3.74 11.12
CA ARG A 111 6.26 3.58 11.56
C ARG A 111 6.64 2.10 11.69
N LEU A 112 5.77 1.30 12.31
CA LEU A 112 5.98 -0.14 12.42
C LEU A 112 5.88 -0.86 11.07
N LEU A 113 4.96 -0.46 10.20
CA LEU A 113 4.87 -0.99 8.84
C LEU A 113 6.14 -0.68 8.02
N ASP A 114 6.70 0.52 8.16
CA ASP A 114 7.94 0.92 7.50
C ASP A 114 9.16 0.15 8.02
N HIS A 115 9.22 -0.09 9.34
CA HIS A 115 10.30 -0.84 9.96
C HIS A 115 10.25 -2.34 9.64
N TYR A 116 9.13 -2.99 9.91
CA TYR A 116 8.99 -4.43 9.74
C TYR A 116 8.78 -4.83 8.29
N GLN A 117 8.18 -3.96 7.46
CA GLN A 117 7.85 -4.22 6.06
C GLN A 117 7.07 -5.53 5.87
N PRO A 118 5.91 -5.71 6.54
CA PRO A 118 5.07 -6.87 6.32
C PRO A 118 4.63 -6.95 4.84
N VAL A 119 4.28 -8.16 4.41
CA VAL A 119 3.84 -8.41 3.03
C VAL A 119 2.55 -7.65 2.71
N LEU A 120 1.68 -7.47 3.71
CA LEU A 120 0.35 -6.88 3.62
C LEU A 120 -0.50 -7.56 2.53
N GLY A 121 -0.39 -8.89 2.47
CA GLY A 121 -1.24 -9.74 1.65
C GLY A 121 -2.62 -9.93 2.27
N LEU A 122 -3.49 -10.72 1.63
CA LEU A 122 -4.84 -10.99 2.13
C LEU A 122 -4.87 -11.52 3.58
N PRO A 123 -3.98 -12.44 4.01
CA PRO A 123 -3.97 -12.91 5.40
C PRO A 123 -3.69 -11.78 6.40
N ASP A 124 -2.69 -10.94 6.10
CA ASP A 124 -2.34 -9.78 6.93
C ASP A 124 -3.50 -8.79 6.98
N THR A 125 -4.09 -8.42 5.84
CA THR A 125 -5.16 -7.41 5.80
C THR A 125 -6.45 -7.86 6.48
N LEU A 126 -6.74 -9.17 6.46
CA LEU A 126 -7.86 -9.73 7.22
C LEU A 126 -7.61 -9.65 8.73
N LYS A 127 -6.38 -9.95 9.17
CA LYS A 127 -5.98 -9.90 10.58
C LYS A 127 -5.83 -8.48 11.11
N ALA A 128 -5.44 -7.53 10.26
CA ALA A 128 -5.30 -6.12 10.60
C ALA A 128 -6.60 -5.42 11.04
N LYS A 129 -7.77 -6.07 10.86
CA LYS A 129 -9.04 -5.63 11.48
C LYS A 129 -9.01 -5.71 13.01
N ALA A 130 -8.17 -6.57 13.59
CA ALA A 130 -8.02 -6.66 15.04
C ALA A 130 -7.48 -5.35 15.65
N PHE A 131 -6.78 -4.53 14.85
CA PHE A 131 -6.26 -3.24 15.29
C PHE A 131 -7.36 -2.20 15.53
N ASP A 132 -8.57 -2.41 15.02
CA ASP A 132 -9.68 -1.47 15.22
C ASP A 132 -10.04 -1.36 16.70
N ALA A 133 -10.14 -2.49 17.39
CA ALA A 133 -10.39 -2.52 18.83
C ALA A 133 -9.28 -1.82 19.63
N PHE A 134 -8.03 -1.98 19.21
CA PHE A 134 -6.91 -1.28 19.82
C PHE A 134 -6.99 0.24 19.61
N ARG A 135 -7.31 0.70 18.39
CA ARG A 135 -7.43 2.13 18.12
C ARG A 135 -8.56 2.77 18.92
N GLU A 136 -9.70 2.10 19.01
CA GLU A 136 -10.82 2.58 19.85
C GLU A 136 -10.43 2.64 21.33
N LEU A 137 -9.79 1.59 21.86
CA LEU A 137 -9.31 1.57 23.25
C LEU A 137 -8.35 2.74 23.54
N MET A 138 -7.36 2.97 22.68
CA MET A 138 -6.43 4.08 22.85
C MET A 138 -7.10 5.44 22.69
N GLY A 139 -8.09 5.55 21.80
CA GLY A 139 -8.90 6.75 21.65
C GLY A 139 -9.70 7.08 22.91
N GLU A 140 -10.28 6.07 23.56
CA GLU A 140 -10.96 6.20 24.85
C GLU A 140 -10.00 6.59 25.97
N GLN A 141 -8.83 5.94 26.05
CA GLN A 141 -7.79 6.28 27.03
C GLN A 141 -7.31 7.73 26.87
N ALA A 142 -7.08 8.17 25.63
CA ALA A 142 -6.72 9.55 25.35
C ALA A 142 -7.81 10.54 25.80
N ALA A 143 -9.08 10.21 25.58
CA ALA A 143 -10.21 11.04 26.00
C ALA A 143 -10.40 11.09 27.53
N ALA A 144 -9.86 10.11 28.27
CA ALA A 144 -9.94 10.01 29.72
C ALA A 144 -8.72 10.63 30.45
N LEU A 145 -7.76 11.22 29.73
CA LEU A 145 -6.62 11.88 30.35
C LEU A 145 -7.06 13.07 31.23
N PRO A 146 -6.27 13.45 32.26
CA PRO A 146 -6.62 14.53 33.16
C PRO A 146 -6.84 15.87 32.45
N GLU A 147 -7.72 16.71 33.02
CA GLU A 147 -7.87 18.10 32.58
C GLU A 147 -6.51 18.81 32.57
N GLY A 148 -6.22 19.52 31.48
CA GLY A 148 -4.91 20.15 31.25
C GLY A 148 -3.88 19.29 30.51
N SER A 149 -4.20 18.02 30.23
CA SER A 149 -3.38 17.16 29.34
C SER A 149 -3.96 17.07 27.91
N LEU A 150 -5.23 17.44 27.73
CA LEU A 150 -5.93 17.36 26.45
C LEU A 150 -6.90 18.52 26.22
N GLN A 151 -7.24 18.74 24.96
CA GLN A 151 -8.36 19.54 24.49
C GLN A 151 -9.30 18.64 23.67
N MET A 152 -10.61 18.67 23.97
CA MET A 152 -11.59 17.88 23.23
C MET A 152 -12.05 18.62 21.98
N GLY A 153 -11.72 18.09 20.81
CA GLY A 153 -12.23 18.53 19.52
C GLY A 153 -13.39 17.65 19.02
N ARG A 154 -13.80 17.91 17.78
CA ARG A 154 -14.71 17.04 17.03
C ARG A 154 -14.14 16.77 15.64
N TYR A 155 -14.35 15.56 15.15
CA TYR A 155 -13.93 15.16 13.80
C TYR A 155 -14.90 14.12 13.22
N ASP A 156 -15.28 14.28 11.96
CA ASP A 156 -15.98 13.25 11.18
C ASP A 156 -14.96 12.32 10.47
N PHE A 157 -14.81 11.12 11.02
CA PHE A 157 -13.90 10.08 10.52
C PHE A 157 -14.29 9.47 9.17
N GLN A 158 -15.53 9.69 8.72
CA GLN A 158 -16.06 9.12 7.48
C GLN A 158 -16.00 10.12 6.34
N ASN A 159 -16.18 11.41 6.63
CA ASN A 159 -16.36 12.46 5.63
C ASN A 159 -15.28 12.47 4.54
N ALA A 160 -14.00 12.44 4.91
CA ALA A 160 -12.91 12.45 3.93
C ALA A 160 -13.01 11.29 2.93
N LEU A 161 -13.31 10.08 3.41
CA LEU A 161 -13.45 8.90 2.55
C LEU A 161 -14.73 8.94 1.70
N ILE A 162 -15.82 9.53 2.22
CA ILE A 162 -17.05 9.75 1.46
C ILE A 162 -16.74 10.65 0.26
N VAL A 163 -16.10 11.79 0.49
CA VAL A 163 -15.70 12.74 -0.57
C VAL A 163 -14.79 12.07 -1.60
N LEU A 164 -13.81 11.26 -1.17
CA LEU A 164 -12.95 10.52 -2.10
C LEU A 164 -13.75 9.55 -2.98
N LYS A 165 -14.76 8.87 -2.42
CA LYS A 165 -15.56 7.88 -3.14
C LYS A 165 -16.49 8.49 -4.21
N GLU A 166 -16.73 9.80 -4.16
CA GLU A 166 -17.46 10.52 -5.20
C GLU A 166 -16.65 10.66 -6.50
N THR A 167 -15.31 10.69 -6.39
CA THR A 167 -14.41 10.86 -7.54
C THR A 167 -13.67 9.58 -7.91
N GLU A 168 -13.46 8.67 -6.95
CA GLU A 168 -12.74 7.41 -7.15
C GLU A 168 -13.53 6.19 -6.68
N ASN A 169 -13.54 5.13 -7.49
CA ASN A 169 -14.11 3.85 -7.08
C ASN A 169 -13.12 3.06 -6.19
N SER A 170 -13.05 3.43 -4.91
CA SER A 170 -12.26 2.72 -3.90
C SER A 170 -13.10 1.75 -3.07
N LYS A 171 -12.57 0.55 -2.81
CA LYS A 171 -13.17 -0.45 -1.90
C LYS A 171 -12.72 -0.26 -0.44
N TRP A 172 -12.21 0.92 -0.10
CA TRP A 172 -11.73 1.20 1.24
C TRP A 172 -12.89 1.31 2.24
N ARG A 173 -12.66 0.80 3.45
CA ARG A 173 -13.57 0.90 4.58
C ARG A 173 -13.31 2.20 5.34
N HIS A 174 -14.28 2.65 6.13
CA HIS A 174 -14.08 3.76 7.05
C HIS A 174 -13.12 3.36 8.17
N LEU A 175 -12.41 4.35 8.73
CA LEU A 175 -11.54 4.14 9.89
C LEU A 175 -12.35 3.80 11.15
N ARG A 176 -13.52 4.44 11.30
CA ARG A 176 -14.50 4.20 12.35
C ARG A 176 -15.88 3.97 11.74
N GLU A 177 -16.66 3.08 12.35
CA GLU A 177 -17.99 2.69 11.86
C GLU A 177 -19.07 3.72 12.20
N GLN A 178 -18.86 4.53 13.24
CA GLN A 178 -19.80 5.58 13.63
C GLN A 178 -19.78 6.73 12.61
N SER A 179 -20.96 7.23 12.26
CA SER A 179 -21.13 8.36 11.33
C SER A 179 -21.24 9.70 12.06
N GLY A 180 -20.82 10.78 11.40
CA GLY A 180 -20.90 12.14 11.90
C GLY A 180 -19.77 12.52 12.86
N GLU A 181 -19.87 13.75 13.37
CA GLU A 181 -18.89 14.38 14.26
C GLU A 181 -18.71 13.64 15.59
N GLN A 182 -17.54 13.05 15.79
CA GLN A 182 -17.19 12.26 16.97
C GLN A 182 -16.18 12.99 17.86
N PRO A 183 -16.09 12.63 19.16
CA PRO A 183 -15.04 13.13 20.04
C PRO A 183 -13.66 12.90 19.44
N TYR A 184 -12.85 13.96 19.42
CA TYR A 184 -11.50 13.95 18.86
C TYR A 184 -10.54 14.51 19.92
N PRO A 185 -9.96 13.65 20.79
CA PRO A 185 -9.04 14.11 21.82
C PRO A 185 -7.74 14.59 21.19
N VAL A 186 -7.43 15.87 21.43
CA VAL A 186 -6.17 16.50 21.06
C VAL A 186 -5.28 16.57 22.29
N LEU A 187 -4.13 15.92 22.25
CA LEU A 187 -3.18 15.92 23.34
C LEU A 187 -2.38 17.21 23.32
N LEU A 188 -2.22 17.82 24.49
CA LEU A 188 -1.35 18.98 24.67
C LEU A 188 0.12 18.53 24.69
N PRO A 189 1.08 19.43 24.41
CA PRO A 189 2.48 19.05 24.17
C PRO A 189 3.10 18.18 25.28
N GLY A 190 2.73 18.42 26.54
CA GLY A 190 3.24 17.64 27.67
C GLY A 190 2.75 16.19 27.77
N ALA A 191 1.71 15.81 27.01
CA ALA A 191 1.10 14.47 27.04
C ALA A 191 1.35 13.67 25.74
N VAL A 192 1.84 14.31 24.68
CA VAL A 192 2.02 13.67 23.36
C VAL A 192 3.05 12.54 23.42
N ASP A 193 4.23 12.81 24.00
CA ASP A 193 5.32 11.83 24.01
C ASP A 193 5.02 10.62 24.91
N SER A 194 4.41 10.86 26.07
CA SER A 194 4.00 9.78 26.98
C SER A 194 2.93 8.90 26.33
N PHE A 195 1.91 9.50 25.71
CA PHE A 195 0.88 8.75 25.01
C PHE A 195 1.46 7.97 23.83
N ARG A 196 2.37 8.57 23.06
CA ARG A 196 3.07 7.88 21.95
C ARG A 196 3.89 6.70 22.47
N ALA A 197 4.57 6.84 23.61
CA ALA A 197 5.30 5.73 24.24
C ALA A 197 4.35 4.61 24.67
N ASP A 198 3.19 4.94 25.26
CA ASP A 198 2.18 3.96 25.65
C ASP A 198 1.62 3.21 24.45
N VAL A 199 1.28 3.92 23.36
CA VAL A 199 0.86 3.32 22.09
C VAL A 199 1.94 2.38 21.57
N ARG A 200 3.21 2.82 21.54
CA ARG A 200 4.33 2.01 21.06
C ARG A 200 4.49 0.72 21.84
N SER A 201 4.48 0.80 23.17
CA SER A 201 4.69 -0.34 24.06
C SER A 201 3.62 -1.42 23.88
N GLN A 202 2.37 -1.03 23.62
CA GLN A 202 1.26 -1.96 23.46
C GLN A 202 1.07 -2.42 22.01
N PHE A 203 1.25 -1.52 21.03
CA PHE A 203 0.95 -1.82 19.63
C PHE A 203 2.05 -2.64 18.96
N THR A 204 3.31 -2.43 19.33
CA THR A 204 4.45 -3.19 18.76
C THR A 204 4.30 -4.71 18.91
N PRO A 205 4.07 -5.27 20.10
CA PRO A 205 3.85 -6.71 20.25
C PRO A 205 2.55 -7.15 19.55
N LEU A 206 1.46 -6.38 19.67
CA LEU A 206 0.19 -6.70 19.03
C LEU A 206 0.33 -6.85 17.51
N LEU A 207 1.05 -5.93 16.85
CA LEU A 207 1.27 -5.96 15.41
C LEU A 207 2.06 -7.20 14.97
N ARG A 208 3.13 -7.53 15.71
CA ARG A 208 3.98 -8.70 15.43
C ARG A 208 3.21 -10.01 15.59
N GLU A 209 2.37 -10.12 16.60
CA GLU A 209 1.56 -11.32 16.86
C GLU A 209 0.40 -11.46 15.87
N THR A 210 -0.18 -10.33 15.46
CA THR A 210 -1.39 -10.32 14.62
C THR A 210 -1.10 -10.58 13.16
N LEU A 211 -0.03 -10.00 12.59
CA LEU A 211 0.27 -10.11 11.16
C LEU A 211 1.02 -11.41 10.86
N PRO A 212 0.41 -12.38 10.13
CA PRO A 212 1.05 -13.66 9.86
C PRO A 212 2.40 -13.55 9.14
N SER A 213 2.59 -12.52 8.30
CA SER A 213 3.86 -12.32 7.60
C SER A 213 5.04 -11.91 8.50
N LEU A 214 4.78 -11.56 9.77
CA LEU A 214 5.80 -11.17 10.74
C LEU A 214 6.20 -12.27 11.72
N LYS A 215 5.53 -13.43 11.69
CA LYS A 215 5.78 -14.52 12.64
C LYS A 215 7.23 -15.03 12.62
N ASP A 216 7.80 -15.10 11.43
CA ASP A 216 9.18 -15.56 11.21
C ASP A 216 10.17 -14.39 11.08
N SER A 217 9.79 -13.18 11.51
CA SER A 217 10.64 -12.00 11.40
C SER A 217 11.60 -11.86 12.58
N ASP A 218 12.90 -12.01 12.29
CA ASP A 218 13.99 -11.77 13.25
C ASP A 218 14.35 -10.29 13.41
N LYS A 219 13.61 -9.37 12.77
CA LYS A 219 13.89 -7.93 12.90
C LYS A 219 13.69 -7.50 14.38
N PRO A 220 14.67 -6.81 14.98
CA PRO A 220 14.54 -6.29 16.34
C PRO A 220 13.47 -5.21 16.42
N GLU A 221 13.06 -4.86 17.64
CA GLU A 221 12.17 -3.73 17.84
C GLU A 221 12.82 -2.42 17.39
N PRO A 222 12.04 -1.49 16.80
CA PRO A 222 12.57 -0.20 16.36
C PRO A 222 12.95 0.65 17.58
N SER A 223 14.04 1.42 17.45
CA SER A 223 14.48 2.35 18.50
C SER A 223 13.39 3.36 18.87
N GLU A 224 13.46 3.87 20.10
CA GLU A 224 12.66 5.02 20.58
C GLU A 224 13.14 6.32 19.92
N GLY A 225 12.91 6.43 18.61
CA GLY A 225 13.03 7.69 17.86
C GLY A 225 11.78 8.52 17.97
#